data_AF-A0AAV5YJL3-F1
#
_entry.id   AF-A0AAV5YJL3-F1
#
_cell.length_a   1.000
_cell.length_b   1.000
_cell.length_c   1.000
_cell.angle_alpha   90.00
_cell.angle_beta   90.00
_cell.angle_gamma   90.00
#
_symmetry.space_group_name_H-M   'P 1'
#
loop_
_entity.id
_entity.type
_entity.pdbx_description
1 polymer ?
#
loop_
_entity_poly.entity_id
_entity_poly.type
_entity_poly.pdbx_seq_one_letter_code
_entity_poly.pdbx_strand_id
1 'polypeptide(L)'
;LIVVSDGSCDAHCDLNDLGGSIRKIRADLGIPIDFPAGISIYPRSADLATLARGLYWAVGRIRYSLVDPPPTDDPAARAARDGWLLYLKTAYYGSEPPDIYEYARANDQFPHESTVDQFFTESQFESYRMLGLHAITRLGAGFTGRSLDDLVRHAGQPPAAPRP
;
A
#
# COMPACT_ATOMS: atom_id res chain seq x y z
N LEU A 1 -0.30 -11.61 -9.87
CA LEU A 1 -0.18 -10.39 -9.04
C LEU A 1 -1.42 -9.52 -9.29
N ILE A 2 -1.98 -8.91 -8.24
CA ILE A 2 -2.98 -7.84 -8.31
C ILE A 2 -2.36 -6.61 -7.66
N VAL A 3 -2.45 -5.46 -8.31
CA VAL A 3 -2.03 -4.16 -7.76
C VAL A 3 -3.27 -3.32 -7.53
N VAL A 4 -3.42 -2.78 -6.33
CA VAL A 4 -4.52 -1.90 -5.94
C VAL A 4 -3.94 -0.55 -5.59
N SER A 5 -4.41 0.50 -6.26
CA SER A 5 -4.12 1.88 -5.90
C SER A 5 -5.35 2.49 -5.26
N ASP A 6 -5.30 2.72 -3.95
CA ASP A 6 -6.42 3.24 -3.19
C ASP A 6 -6.37 4.78 -3.09
N GLY A 7 -7.31 5.40 -3.81
CA GLY A 7 -7.54 6.84 -3.83
C GLY A 7 -8.72 7.30 -2.95
N SER A 8 -9.13 6.52 -1.95
CA SER A 8 -10.22 6.89 -1.05
C SER A 8 -9.83 8.05 -0.11
N CYS A 9 -10.86 8.82 0.26
CA CYS A 9 -10.83 9.81 1.34
C CYS A 9 -10.86 9.08 2.69
N ASP A 10 -9.68 8.78 3.22
CA ASP A 10 -9.47 7.99 4.43
C ASP A 10 -8.41 8.65 5.34
N ALA A 11 -8.72 9.85 5.84
CA ALA A 11 -7.80 10.67 6.63
C ALA A 11 -7.30 9.98 7.92
N HIS A 12 -8.06 9.00 8.43
CA HIS A 12 -7.72 8.22 9.61
C HIS A 12 -6.97 6.93 9.28
N CYS A 13 -6.84 6.58 7.99
CA CYS A 13 -6.27 5.31 7.54
C CYS A 13 -6.97 4.12 8.22
N ASP A 14 -8.30 4.16 8.29
CA ASP A 14 -9.12 3.05 8.80
C ASP A 14 -9.10 1.86 7.81
N LEU A 15 -8.77 2.11 6.55
CA LEU A 15 -8.67 1.12 5.48
C LEU A 15 -9.96 0.30 5.31
N ASN A 16 -11.11 0.95 5.54
CA ASN A 16 -12.43 0.31 5.53
C ASN A 16 -12.74 -0.36 4.19
N ASP A 17 -12.33 0.23 3.07
CA ASP A 17 -12.53 -0.32 1.73
C ASP A 17 -11.71 -1.60 1.50
N LEU A 18 -10.44 -1.61 1.95
CA LEU A 18 -9.59 -2.80 1.92
C LEU A 18 -10.18 -3.90 2.82
N GLY A 19 -10.47 -3.58 4.08
CA GLY A 19 -11.02 -4.53 5.05
C GLY A 19 -12.40 -5.06 4.64
N GLY A 20 -13.24 -4.21 4.05
CA GLY A 20 -14.52 -4.59 3.46
C GLY A 20 -14.37 -5.55 2.28
N SER A 21 -13.45 -5.26 1.38
CA SER A 21 -13.16 -6.09 0.21
C SER A 21 -12.64 -7.47 0.63
N ILE A 22 -11.68 -7.54 1.56
CA ILE A 22 -11.14 -8.80 2.08
C ILE A 22 -12.26 -9.65 2.71
N ARG A 23 -13.14 -9.04 3.50
CA ARG A 23 -14.28 -9.74 4.13
C ARG A 23 -15.25 -10.31 3.10
N LYS A 24 -15.60 -9.53 2.07
CA LYS A 24 -16.50 -9.96 0.98
C LYS A 24 -15.88 -11.09 0.16
N ILE A 25 -14.63 -10.93 -0.27
CA ILE A 25 -13.89 -11.96 -1.03
C ILE A 25 -13.87 -13.29 -0.26
N ARG A 26 -13.60 -13.24 1.04
CA ARG A 26 -13.62 -14.44 1.89
C ARG A 26 -15.01 -15.03 2.06
N ALA A 27 -16.05 -14.21 2.25
CA ALA A 27 -17.41 -14.68 2.45
C ALA A 27 -18.01 -15.30 1.17
N ASP A 28 -17.77 -14.66 0.02
CA ASP A 28 -18.40 -15.03 -1.24
C ASP A 28 -17.60 -16.12 -1.98
N LEU A 29 -16.27 -16.09 -1.88
CA LEU A 29 -15.38 -17.00 -2.64
C LEU A 29 -14.62 -17.99 -1.76
N GLY A 30 -14.63 -17.84 -0.43
CA GLY A 30 -13.83 -18.67 0.48
C GLY A 30 -12.32 -18.38 0.42
N ILE A 31 -11.87 -17.35 -0.29
CA ILE A 31 -10.45 -17.04 -0.51
C ILE A 31 -9.98 -16.00 0.52
N PRO A 32 -9.13 -16.36 1.51
CA PRO A 32 -8.56 -15.37 2.40
C PRO A 32 -7.40 -14.61 1.75
N ILE A 33 -7.18 -13.39 2.22
CA ILE A 33 -6.03 -12.56 1.88
C ILE A 33 -5.32 -12.20 3.17
N ASP A 34 -4.08 -12.65 3.32
CA ASP A 34 -3.26 -12.45 4.52
C ASP A 34 -2.25 -11.32 4.28
N PHE A 35 -1.87 -10.55 5.30
CA PHE A 35 -0.78 -9.57 5.24
C PHE A 35 0.34 -9.99 6.22
N PRO A 36 1.27 -10.87 5.81
CA PRO A 36 2.23 -11.49 6.73
C PRO A 36 3.16 -10.47 7.41
N ALA A 37 3.51 -9.38 6.72
CA ALA A 37 4.33 -8.30 7.26
C ALA A 37 3.51 -7.23 8.00
N GLY A 38 2.20 -7.42 8.12
CA GLY A 38 1.26 -6.41 8.62
C GLY A 38 1.02 -5.28 7.61
N ILE A 39 0.32 -4.25 8.08
CA ILE A 39 0.04 -3.02 7.33
C ILE A 39 0.59 -1.85 8.15
N SER A 40 1.57 -1.14 7.58
CA SER A 40 2.22 0.02 8.21
C SER A 40 1.85 1.31 7.50
N ILE A 41 0.56 1.52 7.26
CA ILE A 41 0.01 2.74 6.66
C ILE A 41 -0.74 3.46 7.77
N TYR A 42 -0.35 4.70 8.07
CA TYR A 42 -0.81 5.43 9.26
C TYR A 42 -1.35 6.81 8.89
N PRO A 43 -2.32 7.33 9.68
CA PRO A 43 -2.81 8.68 9.46
C PRO A 43 -1.72 9.71 9.77
N ARG A 44 -1.78 10.85 9.08
CA ARG A 44 -0.87 11.99 9.28
C ARG A 44 -0.85 12.50 10.73
N SER A 45 -1.94 12.30 11.47
CA SER A 45 -2.08 12.69 12.88
C SER A 45 -1.37 11.76 13.86
N ALA A 46 -0.74 10.67 13.40
CA ALA A 46 0.00 9.77 14.28
C ALA A 46 1.26 10.43 14.88
N ASP A 47 1.78 9.85 15.96
CA ASP A 47 3.00 10.33 16.58
C ASP A 47 4.23 10.08 15.68
N LEU A 48 5.31 10.85 15.91
CA LEU A 48 6.52 10.79 15.09
C LEU A 48 7.17 9.41 15.04
N ALA A 49 7.10 8.62 16.13
CA ALA A 49 7.69 7.28 16.14
C ALA A 49 6.87 6.29 15.31
N THR A 50 5.56 6.51 15.20
CA THR A 50 4.69 5.78 14.27
C THR A 50 4.93 6.19 12.82
N LEU A 51 4.95 7.49 12.53
CA LEU A 51 5.19 8.00 11.17
C LEU A 51 6.56 7.57 10.61
N ALA A 52 7.60 7.49 11.47
CA ALA A 52 8.92 7.03 11.07
C ALA A 52 8.95 5.58 10.55
N ARG A 53 7.93 4.77 10.85
CA ARG A 53 7.76 3.39 10.39
C ARG A 53 6.72 3.28 9.26
N GLY A 54 6.15 4.39 8.83
CA GLY A 54 5.11 4.45 7.82
C GLY A 54 5.62 4.04 6.43
N LEU A 55 4.79 3.29 5.72
CA LEU A 55 4.96 2.90 4.33
C LEU A 55 3.76 3.41 3.52
N TYR A 56 3.93 3.54 2.21
CA TYR A 56 2.86 3.91 1.28
C TYR A 56 2.19 2.67 0.65
N TRP A 57 2.54 1.49 1.14
CA TRP A 57 2.07 0.22 0.60
C TRP A 57 1.98 -0.86 1.67
N ALA A 58 1.26 -1.93 1.33
CA ALA A 58 1.24 -3.17 2.05
C ALA A 58 1.19 -4.35 1.07
N VAL A 59 1.78 -5.48 1.46
CA VAL A 59 1.83 -6.68 0.62
C VAL A 59 0.99 -7.78 1.25
N GLY A 60 0.01 -8.24 0.49
CA GLY A 60 -0.88 -9.34 0.85
C GLY A 60 -0.64 -10.61 0.03
N ARG A 61 -1.03 -11.75 0.59
CA ARG A 61 -1.03 -13.07 -0.04
C ARG A 61 -2.47 -13.56 -0.22
N ILE A 62 -2.89 -13.72 -1.46
CA ILE A 62 -4.20 -14.23 -1.86
C ILE A 62 -4.12 -15.76 -1.87
N ARG A 63 -4.87 -16.44 -1.01
CA ARG A 63 -4.71 -17.88 -0.76
C ARG A 63 -5.59 -18.75 -1.67
N TYR A 64 -5.39 -18.67 -2.98
CA TYR A 64 -6.12 -19.47 -3.96
C TYR A 64 -6.00 -20.98 -3.70
N SER A 65 -4.84 -21.44 -3.21
CA SER A 65 -4.58 -22.85 -2.91
C SER A 65 -5.49 -23.46 -1.83
N LEU A 66 -6.19 -22.64 -1.04
CA LEU A 66 -7.15 -23.14 -0.04
C LEU A 66 -8.51 -23.52 -0.66
N VAL A 67 -8.80 -23.03 -1.86
CA VAL A 67 -10.05 -23.32 -2.58
C VAL A 67 -9.80 -24.20 -3.80
N ASP A 68 -8.70 -23.97 -4.52
CA ASP A 68 -8.24 -24.76 -5.66
C ASP A 68 -6.82 -25.28 -5.40
N PRO A 69 -6.67 -26.34 -4.56
CA PRO A 69 -5.38 -26.87 -4.20
C PRO A 69 -4.68 -27.49 -5.43
N PRO A 70 -3.34 -27.40 -5.50
CA PRO A 70 -2.58 -28.10 -6.52
C PRO A 70 -2.76 -29.63 -6.39
N PRO A 71 -2.48 -30.41 -7.46
CA PRO A 71 -2.62 -31.87 -7.45
C PRO A 71 -1.76 -32.58 -6.39
N THR A 72 -0.68 -31.94 -5.95
CA THR A 72 0.22 -32.44 -4.92
C THR A 72 0.14 -31.54 -3.68
N ASP A 73 0.19 -32.12 -2.48
CA ASP A 73 0.25 -31.33 -1.23
C ASP A 73 1.67 -30.81 -0.93
N ASP A 74 2.39 -30.41 -1.98
CA ASP A 74 3.71 -29.81 -1.86
C ASP A 74 3.58 -28.32 -1.49
N PRO A 75 4.25 -27.84 -0.42
CA PRO A 75 4.25 -26.43 -0.04
C PRO A 75 4.67 -25.49 -1.18
N ALA A 76 5.62 -25.88 -2.04
CA ALA A 76 6.07 -25.04 -3.14
C ALA A 76 4.99 -24.94 -4.24
N ALA A 77 4.34 -26.06 -4.58
CA ALA A 77 3.19 -26.06 -5.48
C ALA A 77 2.03 -25.19 -4.95
N ARG A 78 1.74 -25.25 -3.65
CA ARG A 78 0.72 -24.39 -3.01
C ARG A 78 1.11 -22.92 -3.06
N ALA A 79 2.36 -22.61 -2.75
CA ALA A 79 2.88 -21.26 -2.84
C ALA A 79 2.85 -20.74 -4.29
N ALA A 80 3.11 -21.57 -5.30
CA ALA A 80 3.02 -21.16 -6.70
C ALA A 80 1.58 -20.88 -7.15
N ARG A 81 0.59 -21.55 -6.53
CA ARG A 81 -0.84 -21.35 -6.79
C ARG A 81 -1.38 -20.05 -6.19
N ASP A 82 -0.86 -19.62 -5.05
CA ASP A 82 -1.30 -18.41 -4.35
C ASP A 82 -0.93 -17.13 -5.11
N GLY A 83 -1.76 -16.08 -4.95
CA GLY A 83 -1.60 -14.78 -5.59
C GLY A 83 -0.98 -13.72 -4.68
N TRP A 84 -0.39 -12.68 -5.26
CA TRP A 84 0.10 -11.52 -4.54
C TRP A 84 -0.86 -10.35 -4.69
N LEU A 85 -1.04 -9.58 -3.62
CA LEU A 85 -1.72 -8.29 -3.61
C LEU A 85 -0.70 -7.22 -3.22
N LEU A 86 -0.44 -6.25 -4.09
CA LEU A 86 0.28 -5.03 -3.71
C LEU A 86 -0.75 -3.92 -3.54
N TYR A 87 -0.98 -3.50 -2.30
CA TYR A 87 -1.89 -2.41 -1.96
C TYR A 87 -1.09 -1.12 -1.78
N LEU A 88 -1.45 -0.07 -2.52
CA LEU A 88 -0.83 1.25 -2.47
C LEU A 88 -1.85 2.23 -1.88
N LYS A 89 -1.42 3.06 -0.93
CA LYS A 89 -2.22 4.14 -0.37
C LYS A 89 -1.36 5.40 -0.26
N THR A 90 -1.91 6.52 -0.69
CA THR A 90 -1.33 7.82 -0.40
C THR A 90 -1.31 8.05 1.11
N ALA A 91 -0.16 8.46 1.63
CA ALA A 91 0.03 8.82 3.03
C ALA A 91 1.08 9.94 3.10
N TYR A 92 1.23 10.59 4.25
CA TYR A 92 2.20 11.66 4.43
C TYR A 92 2.93 11.49 5.77
N TYR A 93 4.25 11.37 5.73
CA TYR A 93 5.11 11.02 6.87
C TYR A 93 6.20 12.05 7.18
N GLY A 94 6.26 13.16 6.44
CA GLY A 94 7.21 14.27 6.63
C GLY A 94 8.58 14.05 5.98
N SER A 95 8.76 12.98 5.20
CA SER A 95 9.99 12.70 4.43
C SER A 95 9.85 13.02 2.93
N GLU A 96 8.70 13.53 2.55
CA GLU A 96 8.33 13.92 1.20
C GLU A 96 9.07 15.20 0.76
N PRO A 97 9.26 15.39 -0.55
CA PRO A 97 9.80 16.61 -1.14
C PRO A 97 9.19 17.95 -0.63
N PRO A 98 9.95 19.07 -0.69
CA PRO A 98 9.52 20.36 -0.15
C PRO A 98 8.22 20.94 -0.72
N ASP A 99 7.92 20.69 -1.99
CA ASP A 99 6.69 21.10 -2.66
C ASP A 99 5.46 20.39 -2.06
N ILE A 100 5.56 19.07 -1.85
CA ILE A 100 4.52 18.29 -1.15
C ILE A 100 4.40 18.76 0.31
N TYR A 101 5.52 19.08 0.97
CA TYR A 101 5.51 19.61 2.33
C TYR A 101 4.75 20.94 2.42
N GLU A 102 5.02 21.88 1.51
CA GLU A 102 4.33 23.18 1.45
C GLU A 102 2.82 22.98 1.24
N TYR A 103 2.46 22.16 0.26
CA TYR A 103 1.05 21.87 -0.02
C TYR A 103 0.35 21.20 1.17
N ALA A 104 0.98 20.20 1.78
CA ALA A 104 0.44 19.53 2.97
C ALA A 104 0.30 20.49 4.16
N ARG A 105 1.18 21.48 4.30
CA ARG A 105 1.08 22.51 5.35
C ARG A 105 -0.07 23.48 5.12
N ALA A 106 -0.44 23.73 3.87
CA ALA A 106 -1.58 24.58 3.52
C ALA A 106 -2.92 23.82 3.54
N ASN A 107 -2.90 22.48 3.46
CA ASN A 107 -4.10 21.65 3.32
C ASN A 107 -4.10 20.51 4.36
N ASP A 108 -4.86 20.68 5.44
CA ASP A 108 -4.88 19.73 6.56
C ASP A 108 -5.45 18.35 6.20
N GLN A 109 -6.33 18.29 5.19
CA GLN A 109 -6.93 17.04 4.72
C GLN A 109 -6.04 16.26 3.76
N PHE A 110 -4.95 16.85 3.23
CA PHE A 110 -4.04 16.15 2.34
C PHE A 110 -3.32 14.98 3.07
N PRO A 111 -3.17 13.79 2.45
CA PRO A 111 -3.52 13.41 1.06
C PRO A 111 -4.85 12.62 0.96
N HIS A 112 -5.85 12.99 1.75
CA HIS A 112 -7.18 12.38 1.81
C HIS A 112 -8.28 13.45 1.71
N GLU A 113 -8.07 14.43 0.85
CA GLU A 113 -9.10 15.43 0.57
C GLU A 113 -10.35 14.76 -0.01
N SER A 114 -11.50 15.41 0.19
CA SER A 114 -12.79 14.87 -0.23
C SER A 114 -12.79 14.50 -1.72
N THR A 115 -13.24 13.29 -2.04
CA THR A 115 -13.37 12.80 -3.41
C THR A 115 -14.70 13.20 -4.06
N VAL A 116 -15.55 13.94 -3.34
CA VAL A 116 -16.86 14.43 -3.84
C VAL A 116 -16.69 15.50 -4.91
N ASP A 117 -15.67 16.36 -4.77
CA ASP A 117 -15.33 17.38 -5.75
C ASP A 117 -14.07 16.96 -6.52
N GLN A 118 -14.22 16.64 -7.81
CA GLN A 118 -13.14 16.14 -8.66
C GLN A 118 -12.45 17.24 -9.48
N PHE A 119 -12.74 18.52 -9.19
CA PHE A 119 -12.03 19.63 -9.80
C PHE A 119 -10.75 19.95 -9.03
N PHE A 120 -9.63 19.41 -9.52
CA PHE A 120 -8.31 19.66 -8.94
C PHE A 120 -7.77 21.03 -9.38
N THR A 121 -7.19 21.77 -8.44
CA THR A 121 -6.27 22.86 -8.81
C THR A 121 -4.97 22.27 -9.37
N GLU A 122 -4.20 23.07 -10.11
CA GLU A 122 -2.90 22.62 -10.63
C GLU A 122 -1.96 22.20 -9.50
N SER A 123 -1.92 22.97 -8.40
CA SER A 123 -1.09 22.66 -7.23
C SER A 123 -1.53 21.37 -6.53
N GLN A 124 -2.84 21.12 -6.45
CA GLN A 124 -3.36 19.87 -5.88
C GLN A 124 -2.99 18.68 -6.76
N PHE A 125 -3.27 18.76 -8.05
CA PHE A 125 -2.96 17.69 -9.00
C PHE A 125 -1.46 17.34 -8.98
N GLU A 126 -0.60 18.35 -9.05
CA GLU A 126 0.85 18.14 -9.06
C GLU A 126 1.35 17.57 -7.73
N SER A 127 0.77 18.00 -6.60
CA SER A 127 1.13 17.48 -5.27
C SER A 127 0.78 15.99 -5.13
N TYR A 128 -0.41 15.56 -5.61
CA TYR A 128 -0.75 14.13 -5.64
C TYR A 128 0.14 13.34 -6.61
N ARG A 129 0.45 13.89 -7.79
CA ARG A 129 1.34 13.25 -8.77
C ARG A 129 2.73 13.03 -8.19
N MET A 130 3.30 14.06 -7.55
CA MET A 130 4.61 14.00 -6.91
C MET A 130 4.61 13.08 -5.69
N LEU A 131 3.53 13.06 -4.89
CA LEU A 131 3.39 12.12 -3.79
C LEU A 131 3.37 10.67 -4.28
N GLY A 132 2.63 10.39 -5.35
CA GLY A 132 2.62 9.07 -5.98
C GLY A 132 4.00 8.66 -6.49
N LEU A 133 4.72 9.57 -7.15
CA LEU A 133 6.09 9.33 -7.59
C LEU A 133 7.03 9.06 -6.42
N HIS A 134 6.92 9.83 -5.33
CA HIS A 134 7.70 9.61 -4.12
C HIS A 134 7.43 8.23 -3.51
N ALA A 135 6.16 7.84 -3.37
CA ALA A 135 5.76 6.54 -2.85
C ALA A 135 6.35 5.37 -3.65
N ILE A 136 6.25 5.41 -4.99
CA ILE A 136 6.81 4.37 -5.86
C ILE A 136 8.33 4.37 -5.86
N THR A 137 8.96 5.56 -5.81
CA THR A 137 10.43 5.67 -5.70
C THR A 137 10.94 5.05 -4.40
N ARG A 138 10.21 5.24 -3.28
CA ARG A 138 10.49 4.60 -1.99
C ARG A 138 10.30 3.09 -2.05
N LEU A 139 9.23 2.63 -2.70
CA LEU A 139 8.96 1.20 -2.90
C LEU A 139 10.06 0.51 -3.73
N GLY A 140 10.60 1.18 -4.75
CA GLY A 140 11.67 0.66 -5.60
C GLY A 140 13.09 0.88 -5.06
N ALA A 141 13.25 1.44 -3.85
CA ALA A 141 14.57 1.78 -3.32
C ALA A 141 15.42 0.51 -3.07
N GLY A 142 16.51 0.35 -3.83
CA GLY A 142 17.35 -0.85 -3.76
C GLY A 142 16.80 -2.04 -4.55
N PHE A 143 15.74 -1.86 -5.33
CA PHE A 143 15.21 -2.89 -6.22
C PHE A 143 16.15 -3.11 -7.41
N THR A 144 16.56 -4.36 -7.64
CA THR A 144 17.44 -4.78 -8.75
C THR A 144 16.81 -5.85 -9.64
N GLY A 145 15.55 -6.22 -9.37
CA GLY A 145 14.80 -7.21 -10.13
C GLY A 145 14.35 -6.68 -11.50
N ARG A 146 13.70 -7.55 -12.28
CA ARG A 146 13.25 -7.21 -13.65
C ARG A 146 11.78 -7.45 -13.91
N SER A 147 11.04 -7.95 -12.91
CA SER A 147 9.62 -8.25 -13.02
C SER A 147 8.82 -7.63 -11.87
N LEU A 148 7.51 -7.48 -12.08
CA LEU A 148 6.58 -7.07 -11.02
C LEU A 148 6.49 -8.10 -9.88
N ASP A 149 6.74 -9.37 -10.18
CA ASP A 149 6.81 -10.44 -9.18
C ASP A 149 8.06 -10.28 -8.31
N ASP A 150 9.19 -9.82 -8.86
CA ASP A 150 10.36 -9.46 -8.05
C ASP A 150 10.06 -8.23 -7.20
N LEU A 151 9.36 -7.24 -7.77
CA LEU A 151 9.01 -6.01 -7.08
C LEU A 151 8.11 -6.27 -5.87
N VAL A 152 7.08 -7.11 -5.99
CA VAL A 152 6.21 -7.41 -4.84
C VAL A 152 6.93 -8.20 -3.75
N ARG A 153 7.88 -9.07 -4.13
CA ARG A 153 8.74 -9.77 -3.16
C ARG A 153 9.66 -8.80 -2.45
N HIS A 154 10.24 -7.83 -3.16
CA HIS A 154 11.04 -6.76 -2.60
C HIS A 154 10.22 -5.89 -1.64
N ALA A 155 9.04 -5.45 -2.07
CA ALA A 155 8.14 -4.63 -1.28
C ALA A 155 7.60 -5.33 -0.01
N GLY A 156 7.57 -6.67 0.00
CA GLY A 156 7.15 -7.47 1.15
C GLY A 156 8.25 -7.74 2.17
N GLN A 157 9.49 -7.33 1.90
CA GLN A 157 10.59 -7.41 2.87
C GLN A 157 10.40 -6.31 3.93
N PRO A 158 10.73 -6.58 5.21
CA PRO A 158 10.73 -5.53 6.22
C PRO A 158 11.69 -4.40 5.79
N PRO A 159 11.35 -3.13 6.06
CA PRO A 159 12.24 -2.02 5.73
C PRO A 159 13.60 -2.26 6.38
N ALA A 160 14.67 -2.05 5.60
CA ALA A 160 16.03 -2.15 6.12
C ALA A 160 16.16 -1.26 7.37
N ALA A 161 16.77 -1.79 8.43
CA ALA A 161 17.04 -1.02 9.64
C ALA A 161 17.77 0.29 9.26
N PRO A 162 17.47 1.42 9.92
CA PRO A 162 18.16 2.67 9.65
C PRO A 162 19.67 2.43 9.77
N ARG A 163 20.44 2.86 8.77
CA ARG A 163 21.90 2.84 8.89
C ARG A 163 22.30 3.76 10.05
N PRO A 164 23.26 3.33 10.89
CA PRO A 164 23.76 4.13 12.01
C PRO A 164 24.39 5.44 11.54
#